data_AF-A0A2E1BX74-F1
#
_entry.id   AF-A0A2E1BX74-F1
#
_cell.length_a   1.000
_cell.length_b   1.000
_cell.length_c   1.000
_cell.angle_alpha   90.00
_cell.angle_beta   90.00
_cell.angle_gamma   90.00
#
_symmetry.space_group_name_H-M   'P 1'
#
loop_
_entity.id
_entity.type
_entity.pdbx_description
1 polymer ?
#
loop_
_entity_poly.entity_id
_entity_poly.type
_entity_poly.pdbx_seq_one_letter_code
_entity_poly.pdbx_strand_id
1 'polypeptide(L)' 'IGSNPISIAVHGEPTRDPRKHVIALFYRVEVDPDSVPIAGDDASEAHWIPLDEVTEEIIAGDHILIINMLRE' A
#
# COMPACT_ATOMS: atom_id res chain seq x y z
N ILE A 1 9.93 13.47 -1.10
CA ILE A 1 8.59 13.85 -0.58
C ILE A 1 7.60 13.51 -1.67
N GLY A 2 6.51 12.79 -1.37
CA GLY A 2 5.49 12.47 -2.37
C GLY A 2 4.53 13.63 -2.64
N SER A 3 3.99 13.70 -3.85
CA SER A 3 3.03 14.72 -4.31
C SER A 3 1.82 14.08 -5.00
N ASN A 4 0.81 14.89 -5.33
CA ASN A 4 -0.38 14.47 -6.08
C ASN A 4 -1.10 13.23 -5.53
N PRO A 5 -1.56 13.26 -4.26
CA PRO A 5 -2.31 12.14 -3.69
C PRO A 5 -3.64 11.95 -4.43
N ILE A 6 -3.87 10.75 -4.95
CA ILE A 6 -5.10 10.33 -5.60
C ILE A 6 -5.68 9.16 -4.81
N SER A 7 -6.94 9.30 -4.36
CA SER A 7 -7.66 8.21 -3.70
C SER A 7 -7.91 7.07 -4.69
N ILE A 8 -7.59 5.84 -4.31
CA ILE A 8 -7.76 4.64 -5.14
C ILE A 8 -8.93 3.80 -4.64
N ALA A 9 -9.00 3.56 -3.34
CA ALA A 9 -10.04 2.69 -2.76
C ALA A 9 -10.25 2.98 -1.27
N VAL A 10 -11.43 2.57 -0.78
CA VAL A 10 -11.75 2.51 0.66
C VAL A 10 -12.20 1.09 0.97
N HIS A 11 -11.47 0.39 1.84
CA HIS A 11 -11.79 -0.97 2.26
C HIS A 11 -12.31 -0.97 3.69
N GLY A 12 -13.57 -1.40 3.86
CA GLY A 12 -14.26 -1.38 5.15
C GLY A 12 -14.73 -2.73 5.66
N GLU A 13 -14.33 -3.83 5.02
CA GLU A 13 -14.75 -5.18 5.40
C GLU A 13 -14.42 -5.48 6.87
N PRO A 14 -15.40 -5.85 7.72
CA PRO A 14 -15.19 -5.98 9.16
C PRO A 14 -14.06 -6.92 9.59
N THR A 15 -13.75 -7.91 8.77
CA THR A 15 -12.76 -8.95 9.04
C THR A 15 -11.42 -8.74 8.33
N ARG A 16 -11.20 -7.60 7.65
CA ARG A 16 -9.98 -7.38 6.86
C ARG A 16 -8.70 -7.31 7.70
N ASP A 17 -8.80 -6.84 8.94
CA ASP A 17 -7.71 -6.81 9.91
C ASP A 17 -8.08 -7.72 11.09
N PRO A 18 -7.28 -8.76 11.40
CA PRO A 18 -7.63 -9.72 12.44
C PRO A 18 -7.61 -9.12 13.86
N ARG A 19 -7.07 -7.90 14.04
CA ARG A 19 -6.94 -7.26 15.36
C ARG A 19 -8.20 -6.51 15.78
N LYS A 20 -8.93 -5.90 14.82
CA LYS A 20 -10.13 -5.09 15.05
C LYS A 20 -10.77 -4.69 13.71
N HIS A 21 -11.99 -4.16 13.75
CA HIS A 21 -12.60 -3.54 12.57
C HIS A 21 -11.82 -2.27 12.19
N VAL A 22 -11.12 -2.32 11.05
CA VAL A 22 -10.32 -1.22 10.51
C VAL A 22 -10.86 -0.84 9.14
N ILE A 23 -11.04 0.45 8.90
CA ILE A 23 -11.30 1.01 7.57
C ILE A 23 -9.97 1.53 7.01
N ALA A 24 -9.54 1.03 5.86
CA ALA A 24 -8.33 1.49 5.18
C ALA A 24 -8.69 2.42 4.01
N LEU A 25 -7.98 3.55 3.93
CA LEU A 25 -8.06 4.48 2.81
C LEU A 25 -6.75 4.39 2.03
N PHE A 26 -6.82 4.00 0.77
CA PHE A 26 -5.65 3.83 -0.08
C PHE A 26 -5.48 5.01 -1.02
N TYR A 27 -4.27 5.54 -1.07
CA TYR A 27 -3.89 6.64 -1.97
C TYR A 27 -2.68 6.23 -2.81
N ARG A 28 -2.66 6.66 -4.06
CA ARG A 28 -1.45 6.70 -4.89
C ARG A 28 -0.85 8.09 -4.80
N VAL A 29 0.47 8.17 -4.68
CA VAL A 29 1.23 9.42 -4.76
C VAL A 29 2.27 9.31 -5.86
N GLU A 30 2.71 10.46 -6.35
CA GLU A 30 3.86 10.56 -7.25
C GLU A 30 5.10 10.89 -6.43
N VAL A 31 6.24 10.33 -6.84
CA VAL A 31 7.55 10.57 -6.22
C VAL A 31 8.59 10.76 -7.31
N ASP A 32 9.69 11.44 -6.97
CA ASP A 32 10.89 11.42 -7.79
C ASP A 32 11.43 9.98 -7.83
N PRO A 33 11.68 9.38 -9.02
CA PRO A 33 12.15 8.00 -9.16
C PRO A 33 13.50 7.73 -8.46
N ASP A 34 14.33 8.76 -8.25
CA ASP A 34 15.61 8.63 -7.55
C ASP A 34 15.45 8.77 -6.02
N SER A 35 14.21 8.93 -5.52
CA SER A 35 13.93 8.98 -4.08
C SER A 35 14.22 7.64 -3.41
N VAL A 36 14.85 7.67 -2.24
CA VAL A 36 15.01 6.50 -1.38
C VAL A 36 13.88 6.46 -0.35
N PRO A 37 13.10 5.38 -0.25
CA PRO A 37 12.06 5.25 0.75
C PRO A 37 12.71 5.15 2.14
N ILE A 38 12.11 5.84 3.11
CA ILE A 38 12.58 5.85 4.49
C ILE A 38 11.42 5.36 5.35
N ALA A 39 11.66 4.29 6.11
CA ALA A 39 10.69 3.75 7.06
C ALA A 39 10.43 4.75 8.22
N GLY A 40 9.31 4.61 8.91
CA GLY A 40 8.85 5.63 9.87
C GLY A 40 7.71 5.11 10.75
N ASP A 41 6.82 6.02 11.15
CA ASP A 41 5.72 5.82 12.11
C ASP A 41 5.18 4.38 12.21
N ASP A 42 4.54 3.90 11.15
CA ASP A 42 3.86 2.60 11.12
C ASP A 42 4.67 1.46 10.45
N ALA A 43 5.94 1.68 10.10
CA ALA A 43 6.76 0.68 9.39
C ALA A 43 8.23 0.68 9.86
N SER A 44 8.77 -0.51 10.16
CA SER A 44 10.19 -0.67 10.53
C SER A 44 11.15 -0.63 9.35
N GLU A 45 10.68 -0.99 8.15
CA GLU A 45 11.47 -1.05 6.92
C GLU A 45 10.66 -0.56 5.72
N ALA A 46 11.34 -0.02 4.71
CA ALA A 46 10.73 0.42 3.46
C ALA A 46 11.75 0.27 2.30
N HIS A 47 11.31 -0.28 1.18
CA HIS A 47 12.14 -0.48 -0.01
C HIS A 47 11.28 -0.48 -1.28
N TRP A 48 11.91 -0.18 -2.41
CA TRP A 48 11.26 -0.30 -3.73
C TRP A 48 11.19 -1.78 -4.14
N ILE A 49 10.03 -2.20 -4.66
CA ILE A 49 9.82 -3.53 -5.26
C ILE A 49 9.13 -3.30 -6.61
N PRO A 50 9.55 -4.00 -7.69
CA PRO A 50 8.82 -3.99 -8.95
C PRO A 50 7.39 -4.46 -8.74
N LEU A 51 6.40 -3.76 -9.31
CA LEU A 51 4.99 -4.04 -9.07
C LEU A 51 4.62 -5.49 -9.42
N ASP A 52 5.23 -6.07 -10.45
CA ASP A 52 4.98 -7.44 -10.90
C ASP A 52 5.55 -8.52 -9.97
N GLU A 53 6.48 -8.16 -9.08
CA GLU A 53 7.08 -9.07 -8.10
C GLU A 53 6.28 -9.12 -6.77
N VAL A 54 5.30 -8.23 -6.61
CA VAL A 54 4.49 -8.15 -5.38
C VAL A 54 3.44 -9.25 -5.32
N THR A 55 3.58 -10.18 -4.38
CA THR A 55 2.63 -11.30 -4.21
C THR A 55 1.86 -11.22 -2.89
N GLU A 56 0.85 -12.07 -2.74
CA GLU A 56 0.04 -12.19 -1.51
C GLU A 56 0.88 -12.58 -0.29
N GLU A 57 1.96 -13.33 -0.50
CA GLU A 57 2.84 -13.83 0.56
C GLU A 57 3.73 -12.74 1.17
N ILE A 58 3.98 -11.64 0.46
CA ILE A 58 4.87 -10.56 0.91
C ILE A 58 4.13 -9.28 1.31
N ILE A 59 2.80 -9.28 1.18
CA ILE A 59 1.93 -8.15 1.49
C ILE A 59 0.93 -8.55 2.59
N ALA A 60 0.67 -7.63 3.51
CA ALA A 60 -0.23 -7.89 4.64
C ALA A 60 -1.71 -7.74 4.26
N GLY A 61 -2.54 -8.65 4.78
CA GLY A 61 -4.00 -8.55 4.70
C GLY A 61 -4.53 -8.52 3.28
N ASP A 62 -5.50 -7.64 3.02
CA ASP A 62 -6.16 -7.49 1.73
C ASP A 62 -5.46 -6.49 0.80
N HIS A 63 -4.25 -6.03 1.13
CA HIS A 63 -3.54 -4.98 0.37
C HIS A 63 -3.19 -5.45 -1.05
N ILE A 64 -3.08 -6.76 -1.31
CA ILE A 64 -2.87 -7.31 -2.65
C ILE A 64 -3.97 -6.89 -3.64
N LEU A 65 -5.20 -6.67 -3.16
CA LEU A 65 -6.31 -6.23 -4.01
C LEU A 65 -6.01 -4.88 -4.67
N ILE A 66 -5.37 -3.97 -3.92
CA ILE A 66 -4.96 -2.65 -4.44
C ILE A 66 -3.83 -2.79 -5.45
N ILE A 67 -2.87 -3.68 -5.20
CA ILE A 67 -1.77 -3.96 -6.12
C ILE A 67 -2.32 -4.50 -7.46
N ASN A 68 -3.27 -5.43 -7.41
CA ASN A 68 -3.88 -5.97 -8.62
C ASN A 68 -4.63 -4.90 -9.43
N MET A 69 -5.31 -3.96 -8.78
CA MET A 69 -5.94 -2.80 -9.46
C MET A 69 -4.94 -1.90 -10.19
N LEU A 70 -3.67 -1.85 -9.76
CA LEU A 70 -2.63 -1.02 -10.38
C LEU A 70 -1.90 -1.71 -11.54
N ARG A 71 -2.10 -3.02 -11.71
CA ARG A 71 -1.51 -3.82 -12.80
C ARG A 71 -2.35 -3.83 -14.08
N GLU A 72 -3.62 -3.48 -13.97
CA GLU A 72 -4.57 -3.33 -15.08
C GLU A 72 -4.42 -1.99 -15.80
#